data_AF-A0A2E5NIN0-F1
#
_entry.id   AF-A0A2E5NIN0-F1
#
_cell.length_a   1.000
_cell.length_b   1.000
_cell.length_c   1.000
_cell.angle_alpha   90.00
_cell.angle_beta   90.00
_cell.angle_gamma   90.00
#
_symmetry.space_group_name_H-M   'P 1'
#
loop_
_entity.id
_entity.type
_entity.pdbx_description
1 polymer ?
#
loop_
_entity_poly.entity_id
_entity_poly.type
_entity_poly.pdbx_seq_one_letter_code
_entity_poly.pdbx_strand_id
1 'polypeptide(L)'
;MAVNEKNNVVLSGYQRGSTPVLEESVIRYLQDELQRIENSLRSLVVAGVEVLDEPPKNPIKGMLKFNVSPWDALGDGSEGLVLYNGNAWINV
;
A
#
# COMPACT_ATOMS: atom_id res chain seq x y z
N MET A 1 -1.67 -9.62 16.82
CA MET A 1 -0.38 -9.77 16.08
C MET A 1 0.04 -8.38 15.66
N ALA A 2 1.25 -7.93 16.03
CA ALA A 2 1.74 -6.61 15.63
C ALA A 2 2.15 -6.67 14.15
N VAL A 3 1.35 -6.09 13.27
CA VAL A 3 1.70 -5.93 11.86
C VAL A 3 2.62 -4.72 11.77
N ASN A 4 3.82 -4.91 11.23
CA ASN A 4 4.77 -3.81 11.04
C ASN A 4 4.49 -3.14 9.69
N GLU A 5 3.96 -1.91 9.71
CA GLU A 5 3.61 -1.12 8.53
C GLU A 5 4.79 -0.86 7.60
N LYS A 6 6.03 -0.90 8.09
CA LYS A 6 7.23 -0.71 7.25
C LYS A 6 7.51 -1.92 6.35
N ASN A 7 7.12 -3.11 6.79
CA ASN A 7 7.48 -4.37 6.13
C ASN A 7 6.28 -5.06 5.50
N ASN A 8 5.05 -4.69 5.89
CA ASN A 8 3.82 -5.33 5.43
C ASN A 8 2.93 -4.28 4.76
N VAL A 9 2.23 -4.69 3.70
CA VAL A 9 1.12 -3.92 3.16
C VAL A 9 0.02 -3.86 4.22
N VAL A 10 -0.22 -2.66 4.73
CA VAL A 10 -1.30 -2.37 5.66
C VAL A 10 -2.17 -1.30 5.03
N LEU A 11 -3.46 -1.61 4.84
CA LEU A 11 -4.44 -0.63 4.42
C LEU A 11 -4.86 0.20 5.63
N SER A 12 -4.57 1.50 5.58
CA SER A 12 -5.05 2.44 6.58
C SER A 12 -6.28 3.15 6.03
N GLY A 13 -7.45 2.75 6.52
CA GLY A 13 -8.70 3.39 6.13
C GLY A 13 -8.78 4.80 6.71
N TYR A 14 -9.19 5.77 5.89
CA TYR A 14 -9.49 7.11 6.41
C TYR A 14 -10.70 7.04 7.36
N GLN A 15 -10.46 7.42 8.61
CA GLN A 15 -11.49 7.64 9.62
C GLN A 15 -11.41 9.10 10.06
N ARG A 16 -12.49 9.84 9.82
CA ARG A 16 -12.59 11.25 10.19
C ARG A 16 -12.59 11.40 11.70
N GLY A 17 -11.76 12.30 12.21
CA GLY A 17 -11.76 12.68 13.62
C GLY A 17 -12.96 13.55 14.00
N SER A 18 -13.26 13.64 15.30
CA SER A 18 -14.26 14.58 15.80
C SER A 18 -13.78 16.03 15.62
N THR A 19 -14.64 16.89 15.08
CA THR A 19 -14.34 18.31 14.93
C THR A 19 -14.21 18.97 16.31
N PRO A 20 -13.18 19.78 16.55
CA PRO A 20 -13.01 20.45 17.83
C PRO A 20 -14.08 21.53 18.07
N VAL A 21 -14.40 21.76 19.35
CA VAL A 21 -15.39 22.77 19.78
C VAL A 21 -14.79 24.19 19.79
N LEU A 22 -13.47 24.32 19.92
CA LEU A 22 -12.76 25.60 19.98
C LEU A 22 -12.19 25.97 18.60
N GLU A 23 -12.54 27.15 18.08
CA GLU A 23 -12.07 27.66 16.77
C GLU A 23 -10.54 27.65 16.62
N GLU A 24 -9.80 27.99 17.68
CA GLU A 24 -8.32 28.06 17.66
C GLU A 24 -7.66 26.69 17.36
N SER A 25 -8.38 25.59 17.62
CA SER A 25 -7.90 24.24 17.34
C SER A 25 -8.32 23.68 15.97
N VAL A 26 -9.14 24.41 15.21
CA VAL A 26 -9.63 23.98 13.89
C VAL A 26 -8.48 23.86 12.89
N ILE A 27 -7.52 24.78 12.90
CA ILE A 27 -6.35 24.71 11.99
C ILE A 27 -5.54 23.43 12.27
N ARG A 28 -5.31 23.08 13.53
CA ARG A 28 -4.59 21.86 13.92
C ARG A 28 -5.37 20.60 13.53
N TYR A 29 -6.68 20.61 13.75
CA TYR A 29 -7.56 19.54 13.30
C TYR A 29 -7.48 19.33 11.78
N LEU A 30 -7.49 20.41 10.99
CA LEU A 30 -7.34 20.31 9.53
C LEU A 30 -5.98 19.73 9.12
N GLN A 31 -4.89 20.12 9.79
CA GLN A 31 -3.57 19.53 9.54
C GLN A 31 -3.55 18.02 9.84
N ASP A 32 -4.12 17.61 10.97
CA ASP A 32 -4.19 16.19 11.35
C ASP A 32 -5.10 15.40 10.40
N GLU A 33 -6.21 15.98 9.95
CA GLU A 33 -7.10 15.36 8.95
C GLU A 33 -6.42 15.21 7.59
N LEU A 34 -5.69 16.24 7.12
CA LEU A 34 -4.92 16.16 5.89
C LEU A 34 -3.82 15.09 5.98
N GLN A 35 -3.12 15.00 7.12
CA GLN A 35 -2.12 13.96 7.36
C GLN A 35 -2.75 12.55 7.36
N ARG A 36 -3.95 12.39 7.95
CA ARG A 36 -4.70 11.12 7.92
C ARG A 36 -5.10 10.71 6.51
N ILE A 37 -5.60 11.66 5.71
CA ILE A 37 -5.96 11.43 4.30
C ILE A 37 -4.71 11.04 3.51
N GLU A 38 -3.60 11.77 3.69
CA GLU A 38 -2.34 11.47 3.02
C GLU A 38 -1.85 10.06 3.34
N ASN A 39 -1.88 9.66 4.62
CA ASN A 39 -1.47 8.33 5.04
C ASN A 39 -2.37 7.24 4.42
N SER A 40 -3.69 7.49 4.34
CA SER A 40 -4.62 6.57 3.70
C SER A 40 -4.34 6.42 2.21
N LEU A 41 -4.12 7.52 1.49
CA LEU A 41 -3.78 7.52 0.07
C LEU A 41 -2.45 6.80 -0.19
N ARG A 42 -1.41 7.08 0.62
CA ARG A 42 -0.12 6.39 0.53
C ARG A 42 -0.27 4.88 0.71
N SER A 43 -1.12 4.45 1.65
CA SER A 43 -1.37 3.02 1.87
C SER A 43 -2.09 2.36 0.69
N LEU A 44 -3.03 3.06 0.05
CA LEU A 44 -3.76 2.58 -1.12
C LEU A 44 -2.86 2.40 -2.35
N VAL A 45 -1.95 3.34 -2.59
CA VAL A 45 -0.98 3.24 -3.71
C VAL A 45 -0.12 2.00 -3.56
N VAL A 46 0.30 1.67 -2.33
CA VAL A 46 1.15 0.51 -2.08
C VAL A 46 0.38 -0.82 -2.15
N ALA A 47 -0.89 -0.81 -1.73
CA ALA A 47 -1.75 -1.99 -1.73
C ALA A 47 -2.44 -2.27 -3.08
N GLY A 48 -2.49 -1.28 -3.97
CA GLY A 48 -3.14 -1.38 -5.27
C GLY A 48 -2.49 -2.44 -6.17
N VAL A 49 -3.33 -3.26 -6.80
CA VAL A 49 -2.90 -4.16 -7.87
C VAL A 49 -2.61 -3.32 -9.10
N GLU A 50 -1.36 -3.36 -9.54
CA GLU A 50 -0.91 -2.67 -10.74
C GLU A 50 -0.32 -3.71 -11.69
N VAL A 51 -0.51 -3.47 -12.99
CA VAL A 51 0.18 -4.19 -14.05
C VAL A 51 1.54 -3.54 -14.21
N LEU A 52 2.62 -4.33 -14.14
CA LEU A 52 3.97 -3.81 -14.22
C LEU A 52 4.74 -4.52 -15.32
N ASP A 53 5.52 -3.74 -16.08
CA ASP A 53 6.46 -4.25 -17.08
C ASP A 53 7.84 -4.55 -16.46
N GLU A 54 8.09 -4.11 -15.22
CA GLU A 54 9.33 -4.33 -14.48
C GLU A 54 9.06 -4.54 -12.98
N PRO A 55 9.93 -5.28 -12.25
CA PRO A 55 9.72 -5.51 -10.82
C PRO A 55 9.78 -4.21 -10.01
N PRO A 56 8.91 -4.03 -9.00
CA PRO A 56 9.01 -2.92 -8.05
C PRO A 56 10.39 -2.84 -7.40
N LYS A 57 10.96 -1.63 -7.31
CA LYS A 57 12.31 -1.42 -6.71
C LYS A 57 12.38 -1.79 -5.22
N ASN A 58 11.28 -1.62 -4.49
CA ASN A 58 11.18 -1.90 -3.06
C ASN A 58 9.88 -2.66 -2.76
N PRO A 59 9.83 -3.98 -3.02
CA PRO A 59 8.65 -4.77 -2.73
C PRO A 59 8.47 -4.92 -1.20
N ILE A 60 7.24 -4.81 -0.72
CA ILE A 60 6.90 -5.03 0.69
C ILE A 60 5.99 -6.23 0.83
N LYS A 61 6.07 -6.93 1.96
CA LYS A 61 5.34 -8.18 2.17
C LYS A 61 3.83 -7.94 2.05
N GLY A 62 3.14 -8.76 1.29
CA GLY A 62 1.71 -8.61 1.03
C GLY A 62 1.38 -7.75 -0.19
N MET A 63 2.38 -7.27 -0.94
CA MET A 63 2.16 -6.55 -2.19
C MET A 63 1.64 -7.51 -3.25
N LEU A 64 0.48 -7.21 -3.84
CA LEU A 64 -0.07 -7.90 -5.00
C LEU A 64 0.22 -7.09 -6.26
N LYS A 65 0.72 -7.74 -7.31
CA LYS A 65 0.91 -7.14 -8.64
C LYS A 65 0.52 -8.13 -9.72
N PHE A 66 0.25 -7.63 -10.91
CA PHE A 66 0.02 -8.48 -12.07
C PHE A 66 1.31 -8.53 -12.89
N ASN A 67 1.90 -9.72 -13.04
CA ASN A 67 3.10 -9.91 -13.84
C ASN A 67 2.72 -10.16 -15.30
N VAL A 68 3.33 -9.40 -16.20
CA VAL A 68 3.12 -9.45 -17.66
C VAL A 68 4.47 -9.30 -18.34
N SER A 69 4.63 -9.90 -19.54
CA SER A 69 5.87 -9.75 -20.31
C SER A 69 6.22 -8.26 -20.52
N PRO A 70 7.45 -7.79 -20.22
CA PRO A 70 8.68 -8.57 -20.04
C PRO A 70 9.02 -8.97 -18.60
N TRP A 71 8.21 -8.58 -17.61
CA TRP A 71 8.43 -8.97 -16.22
C TRP A 71 7.89 -10.35 -15.91
N ASP A 72 8.81 -11.30 -15.81
CA ASP A 72 8.52 -12.65 -15.34
C ASP A 72 8.92 -12.82 -13.87
N ALA A 73 7.94 -12.74 -12.98
CA ALA A 73 8.16 -12.83 -11.55
C ALA A 73 8.39 -14.28 -11.07
N LEU A 74 7.92 -15.28 -11.83
CA LEU A 74 7.98 -16.70 -11.47
C LEU A 74 9.09 -17.46 -12.22
N GLY A 75 9.60 -16.89 -13.32
CA GLY A 75 10.66 -17.48 -14.14
C GLY A 75 10.17 -18.61 -15.07
N ASP A 76 8.86 -18.73 -15.25
CA ASP A 76 8.20 -19.77 -16.04
C ASP A 76 7.45 -19.24 -17.26
N GLY A 77 7.53 -17.92 -17.52
CA GLY A 77 6.81 -17.24 -18.60
C GLY A 77 5.30 -17.13 -18.41
N SER A 78 4.78 -17.44 -17.22
CA SER A 78 3.34 -17.28 -16.92
C SER A 78 3.00 -15.83 -16.60
N GLU A 79 1.78 -15.42 -16.96
CA GLU A 79 1.21 -14.11 -16.64
C GLU A 79 0.06 -14.28 -15.64
N GLY A 80 0.03 -13.48 -14.59
CA GLY A 80 -0.97 -13.64 -13.53
C GLY A 80 -0.79 -12.70 -12.34
N LEU A 81 -1.57 -12.96 -11.30
CA LEU A 81 -1.44 -12.26 -10.03
C LEU A 81 -0.33 -12.89 -9.21
N VAL A 82 0.61 -12.06 -8.77
CA VAL A 82 1.71 -12.47 -7.91
C VAL A 82 1.69 -11.70 -6.60
N LEU A 83 1.95 -12.41 -5.50
CA LEU A 83 2.05 -11.87 -4.15
C LEU A 83 3.51 -11.89 -3.69
N TYR A 84 3.99 -10.79 -3.13
CA TYR A 84 5.31 -10.78 -2.49
C TYR A 84 5.23 -11.28 -1.04
N ASN A 85 5.93 -12.37 -0.72
CA ASN A 85 5.89 -12.96 0.62
C ASN A 85 6.94 -12.39 1.61
N GLY A 86 7.77 -11.45 1.15
CA GLY A 86 8.91 -10.88 1.91
C GLY A 86 10.28 -11.36 1.43
N ASN A 87 10.33 -12.42 0.62
CA ASN A 87 11.55 -13.00 0.06
C ASN A 87 11.46 -13.18 -1.46
N ALA A 88 10.31 -13.65 -1.95
CA ALA A 88 10.06 -13.93 -3.37
C ALA A 88 8.62 -13.61 -3.76
N TRP A 89 8.38 -13.53 -5.07
CA TRP A 89 7.05 -13.50 -5.65
C TRP A 89 6.48 -14.91 -5.73
N ILE A 90 5.21 -15.07 -5.38
CA ILE A 90 4.49 -16.35 -5.44
C ILE A 90 3.18 -16.17 -6.21
N ASN A 91 2.73 -17.24 -6.87
CA ASN A 91 1.43 -17.26 -7.53
C ASN A 91 0.28 -17.26 -6.48
N VAL A 92 -0.87 -16.68 -6.85
CA VAL A 92 -2.07 -16.57 -6.00
C VAL A 92 -3.15 -17.55 -6.42
#